data_AF-A0A7C0Y727-F1
#
_entry.id   AF-A0A7C0Y727-F1
#
_cell.length_a   1.000
_cell.length_b   1.000
_cell.length_c   1.000
_cell.angle_alpha   90.00
_cell.angle_beta   90.00
_cell.angle_gamma   90.00
#
_symmetry.space_group_name_H-M   'P 1'
#
loop_
_entity.id
_entity.type
_entity.pdbx_description
1 polymer ?
#
loop_
_entity_poly.entity_id
_entity_poly.type
_entity_poly.pdbx_seq_one_letter_code
_entity_poly.pdbx_strand_id
1 'polypeptide(L)'
;MNKKIFSCLKKRDYLNAKVFDREECVRYGEWFKSQGFLSDAIDFFAKAEAKEKLEELIPQIISEGDVFLFKKIYQALKEKPPKEVWEKIGENALKLGKMNFALKAFQEIDNKEKIKEIEETMQAQGLYIASQLSLPFLKPENKKLKKKK
;
A
#
# COMPACT_ATOMS: atom_id res chain seq x y z
N MET A 1 -6.37 -29.15 -11.54
CA MET A 1 -5.36 -28.74 -10.54
C MET A 1 -6.03 -28.68 -9.17
N ASN A 2 -5.52 -29.43 -8.20
CA ASN A 2 -6.09 -29.48 -6.86
C ASN A 2 -5.84 -28.12 -6.17
N LYS A 3 -6.86 -27.26 -6.10
CA LYS A 3 -6.78 -25.89 -5.58
C LYS A 3 -6.55 -25.94 -4.05
N LYS A 4 -5.32 -26.23 -3.62
CA LYS A 4 -4.93 -26.11 -2.22
C LYS A 4 -4.98 -24.63 -1.85
N ILE A 5 -6.08 -24.22 -1.21
CA ILE A 5 -6.21 -22.94 -0.54
C ILE A 5 -4.99 -22.78 0.38
N PHE A 6 -4.22 -21.73 0.18
CA PHE A 6 -3.19 -21.37 1.14
C PHE A 6 -3.89 -20.95 2.44
N SER A 7 -3.64 -21.66 3.53
CA SER A 7 -3.87 -21.06 4.85
C SER A 7 -2.93 -19.88 5.02
N CYS A 8 -3.31 -18.90 5.84
CA CYS A 8 -2.51 -17.71 6.12
C CYS A 8 -1.07 -18.08 6.57
N LEU A 9 -0.94 -19.13 7.38
CA LEU A 9 0.35 -19.65 7.84
C LEU A 9 1.18 -20.21 6.69
N LYS A 10 0.56 -21.02 5.83
CA LYS A 10 1.26 -21.62 4.69
C LYS A 10 1.75 -20.55 3.70
N LYS A 11 0.97 -19.48 3.51
CA LYS A 11 1.37 -18.35 2.65
C LYS A 11 2.59 -17.63 3.22
N ARG A 12 2.55 -17.31 4.53
CA ARG A 12 3.68 -16.69 5.23
C ARG A 12 4.94 -17.53 5.10
N ASP A 13 4.84 -18.83 5.36
CA ASP A 13 5.99 -19.73 5.35
C ASP A 13 6.60 -19.81 3.94
N TYR A 14 5.76 -19.82 2.90
CA TYR A 14 6.20 -19.85 1.51
C TYR A 14 6.88 -18.53 1.10
N LEU A 15 6.28 -17.38 1.42
CA LEU A 15 6.88 -16.07 1.09
C LEU A 15 8.22 -15.86 1.82
N ASN A 16 8.37 -16.40 3.02
CA ASN A 16 9.59 -16.29 3.82
C ASN A 16 10.62 -17.41 3.56
N ALA A 17 10.28 -18.40 2.74
CA ALA A 17 11.21 -19.49 2.41
C ALA A 17 12.43 -18.95 1.64
N LYS A 18 13.63 -19.37 2.07
CA LYS A 18 14.90 -18.99 1.41
C LYS A 18 15.07 -19.65 0.05
N VAL A 19 14.65 -20.90 -0.08
CA VAL A 19 14.64 -21.66 -1.33
C VAL A 19 13.20 -21.70 -1.82
N PHE A 20 12.99 -21.31 -3.08
CA PHE A 20 11.69 -21.27 -3.71
C PHE A 20 11.85 -21.44 -5.22
N ASP A 21 10.77 -21.90 -5.86
CA ASP A 21 10.68 -21.96 -7.32
C ASP A 21 10.08 -20.65 -7.85
N ARG A 22 10.77 -20.02 -8.80
CA ARG A 22 10.34 -18.75 -9.42
C ARG A 22 9.07 -18.96 -10.24
N GLU A 23 8.98 -20.05 -11.00
CA GLU A 23 7.81 -20.34 -11.84
C GLU A 23 6.58 -20.56 -10.98
N GLU A 24 6.70 -21.35 -9.91
CA GLU A 24 5.62 -21.53 -8.94
C GLU A 24 5.19 -20.21 -8.27
N CYS A 25 6.14 -19.35 -7.89
CA CYS A 25 5.81 -18.01 -7.37
C CYS A 25 4.99 -17.20 -8.38
N VAL A 26 5.37 -17.18 -9.66
CA VAL A 26 4.61 -16.48 -10.71
C VAL A 26 3.20 -17.06 -10.83
N ARG A 27 3.04 -18.40 -10.85
CA ARG A 27 1.71 -19.03 -10.91
C ARG A 27 0.83 -18.64 -9.72
N TYR A 28 1.39 -18.58 -8.51
CA TYR A 28 0.62 -18.14 -7.35
C TYR A 28 0.28 -16.66 -7.42
N GLY A 29 1.19 -15.81 -7.90
CA GLY A 29 0.90 -14.40 -8.14
C GLY A 29 -0.26 -14.21 -9.10
N GLU A 30 -0.28 -14.94 -10.22
CA GLU A 30 -1.41 -14.90 -11.17
C GLU A 30 -2.70 -15.43 -10.56
N TRP A 31 -2.62 -16.48 -9.73
CA TRP A 31 -3.78 -16.99 -9.02
C TRP A 31 -4.36 -15.94 -8.07
N PHE A 32 -3.54 -15.30 -7.21
CA PHE A 32 -4.01 -14.22 -6.33
C PHE A 32 -4.57 -13.03 -7.11
N LYS A 33 -3.92 -12.65 -8.23
CA LYS A 33 -4.41 -11.61 -9.15
C LYS A 33 -5.82 -11.96 -9.67
N SER A 34 -6.04 -13.20 -10.11
CA SER A 34 -7.35 -13.66 -10.61
C SER A 34 -8.47 -13.63 -9.57
N GLN A 35 -8.11 -13.63 -8.28
CA GLN A 35 -9.06 -13.56 -7.16
C GLN A 35 -9.23 -12.13 -6.62
N GLY A 36 -8.56 -11.13 -7.21
CA GLY A 36 -8.59 -9.74 -6.76
C GLY A 36 -7.66 -9.43 -5.58
N PHE A 37 -6.85 -10.38 -5.11
CA PHE A 37 -5.90 -10.17 -4.02
C PHE A 37 -4.59 -9.57 -4.53
N LEU A 38 -4.63 -8.32 -5.00
CA LEU A 38 -3.49 -7.67 -5.67
C LEU A 38 -2.26 -7.50 -4.77
N SER A 39 -2.44 -7.17 -3.48
CA SER A 39 -1.33 -7.07 -2.53
C SER A 39 -0.52 -8.37 -2.47
N ASP A 40 -1.22 -9.50 -2.47
CA ASP A 40 -0.62 -10.83 -2.38
C ASP A 40 0.04 -11.19 -3.70
N ALA A 41 -0.62 -10.90 -4.82
CA ALA A 41 -0.04 -11.08 -6.14
C ALA A 41 1.31 -10.35 -6.28
N ILE A 42 1.38 -9.09 -5.82
CA ILE A 42 2.60 -8.29 -5.81
C ILE A 42 3.69 -8.95 -4.96
N ASP A 43 3.38 -9.51 -3.78
CA ASP A 43 4.37 -10.19 -2.95
C ASP A 43 4.99 -11.40 -3.66
N PHE A 44 4.16 -12.20 -4.34
CA PHE A 44 4.62 -13.36 -5.10
C PHE A 44 5.43 -12.96 -6.34
N PHE A 45 5.00 -11.95 -7.09
CA PHE A 45 5.75 -11.44 -8.24
C PHE A 45 7.06 -10.79 -7.83
N ALA A 46 7.08 -10.04 -6.72
CA ALA A 46 8.30 -9.46 -6.15
C ALA A 46 9.29 -10.55 -5.73
N LYS A 47 8.82 -11.60 -5.05
CA LYS A 47 9.64 -12.75 -4.67
C LYS A 47 10.20 -13.49 -5.90
N ALA A 48 9.42 -13.60 -6.96
CA ALA A 48 9.85 -14.21 -8.23
C ALA A 48 10.80 -13.33 -9.06
N GLU A 49 10.99 -12.05 -8.69
CA GLU A 49 11.66 -11.03 -9.51
C GLU A 49 10.99 -10.85 -10.89
N ALA A 50 9.67 -11.10 -10.97
CA ALA A 50 8.90 -11.03 -12.21
C ALA A 50 8.50 -9.59 -12.55
N LYS A 51 9.45 -8.81 -13.07
CA LYS A 51 9.28 -7.38 -13.38
C LYS A 51 8.11 -7.10 -14.31
N GLU A 52 8.01 -7.83 -15.41
CA GLU A 52 6.94 -7.67 -16.41
C GLU A 52 5.55 -7.83 -15.77
N LYS A 53 5.39 -8.80 -14.86
CA LYS A 53 4.13 -9.05 -14.14
C LYS A 53 3.78 -7.94 -13.16
N LEU A 54 4.78 -7.28 -12.56
CA LEU A 54 4.58 -6.11 -11.71
C LEU A 54 4.17 -4.90 -12.55
N GLU A 55 4.82 -4.69 -13.69
CA GLU A 55 4.52 -3.58 -14.61
C GLU A 55 3.10 -3.69 -15.21
N GLU A 56 2.64 -4.90 -15.54
CA GLU A 56 1.27 -5.17 -15.99
C GLU A 56 0.18 -4.67 -15.02
N LEU A 57 0.48 -4.60 -13.71
CA LEU A 57 -0.49 -4.18 -12.70
C LEU A 57 -0.57 -2.65 -12.55
N ILE A 58 0.45 -1.92 -13.00
CA ILE A 58 0.58 -0.47 -12.78
C ILE A 58 -0.63 0.31 -13.36
N PRO A 59 -1.09 0.07 -14.60
CA PRO A 59 -2.21 0.83 -15.16
C PRO A 59 -3.50 0.68 -14.35
N GLN A 60 -3.80 -0.54 -13.90
CA GLN A 60 -4.98 -0.83 -13.06
C GLN A 60 -4.88 -0.09 -11.72
N ILE A 61 -3.72 -0.19 -11.05
CA ILE A 61 -3.51 0.43 -9.74
C ILE A 61 -3.56 1.95 -9.80
N ILE A 62 -3.01 2.56 -10.86
CA ILE A 62 -3.14 4.00 -11.10
C ILE A 62 -4.61 4.39 -11.29
N SER A 63 -5.36 3.62 -12.09
CA SER A 63 -6.79 3.86 -12.33
C SER A 63 -7.61 3.78 -11.03
N GLU A 64 -7.33 2.80 -10.19
CA GLU A 64 -8.02 2.58 -8.92
C GLU A 64 -7.59 3.57 -7.82
N GLY A 65 -6.53 4.36 -8.06
CA GLY A 65 -5.99 5.28 -7.05
C GLY A 65 -5.38 4.56 -5.84
N ASP A 66 -4.91 3.31 -5.98
CA ASP A 66 -4.31 2.56 -4.88
C ASP A 66 -2.83 2.89 -4.69
N VAL A 67 -2.61 3.99 -4.00
CA VAL A 67 -1.29 4.56 -3.71
C VAL A 67 -0.38 3.61 -2.92
N PHE A 68 -0.93 2.73 -2.08
CA PHE A 68 -0.13 1.80 -1.29
C PHE A 68 0.37 0.64 -2.15
N LEU A 69 -0.50 0.06 -2.98
CA LEU A 69 -0.10 -0.97 -3.94
C LEU A 69 0.88 -0.42 -4.98
N PHE A 70 0.66 0.81 -5.44
CA PHE A 70 1.58 1.51 -6.34
C PHE A 70 2.98 1.60 -5.75
N LYS A 71 3.07 2.10 -4.51
CA LYS A 71 4.35 2.20 -3.79
C LYS A 71 5.01 0.83 -3.62
N LYS A 72 4.23 -0.20 -3.30
CA LYS A 72 4.71 -1.57 -3.12
C LYS A 72 5.34 -2.13 -4.40
N ILE A 73 4.73 -1.88 -5.57
CA ILE A 73 5.27 -2.29 -6.87
C ILE A 73 6.61 -1.61 -7.13
N TYR A 74 6.70 -0.29 -7.00
CA TYR A 74 7.95 0.42 -7.28
C TYR A 74 9.08 0.07 -6.30
N GLN A 75 8.74 -0.25 -5.05
CA GLN A 75 9.69 -0.83 -4.09
C GLN A 75 10.22 -2.19 -4.56
N ALA A 76 9.34 -3.06 -5.08
CA ALA A 76 9.74 -4.37 -5.61
C ALA A 76 10.60 -4.25 -6.88
N LEU A 77 10.26 -3.30 -7.77
CA LEU A 77 11.05 -2.99 -8.97
C LEU A 77 12.40 -2.32 -8.64
N LYS A 78 12.53 -1.74 -7.44
CA LYS A 78 13.67 -0.91 -7.00
C LYS A 78 13.85 0.34 -7.86
N GLU A 79 12.74 0.90 -8.31
CA GLU A 79 12.69 2.07 -9.18
C GLU A 79 11.94 3.22 -8.50
N LYS A 80 12.22 4.44 -8.95
CA LYS A 80 11.50 5.62 -8.48
C LYS A 80 10.43 5.99 -9.50
N PRO A 81 9.15 6.10 -9.10
CA PRO A 81 8.13 6.59 -9.99
C PRO A 81 8.37 8.06 -10.37
N PRO A 82 8.06 8.46 -11.61
CA PRO A 82 8.07 9.86 -12.02
C PRO A 82 7.07 10.70 -11.21
N LYS A 83 7.32 12.00 -11.11
CA LYS A 83 6.45 12.94 -10.38
C LYS A 83 5.05 12.97 -11.00
N GLU A 84 4.96 12.93 -12.32
CA GLU A 84 3.72 12.99 -13.10
C GLU A 84 2.82 11.79 -12.80
N VAL A 85 3.42 10.63 -12.51
CA VAL A 85 2.67 9.41 -12.18
C VAL A 85 2.11 9.49 -10.75
N TRP A 86 2.85 10.07 -9.81
CA TRP A 86 2.36 10.39 -8.47
C TRP A 86 1.19 11.37 -8.49
N GLU A 87 1.26 12.41 -9.33
CA GLU A 87 0.16 13.35 -9.52
C GLU A 87 -1.08 12.62 -10.05
N LYS A 88 -0.92 11.82 -11.11
CA LYS A 88 -2.02 11.07 -11.74
C LYS A 88 -2.73 10.12 -10.77
N ILE A 89 -1.99 9.34 -9.99
CA ILE A 89 -2.60 8.42 -9.02
C ILE A 89 -3.27 9.18 -7.87
N GLY A 90 -2.69 10.30 -7.43
CA GLY A 90 -3.28 11.18 -6.41
C GLY A 90 -4.61 11.78 -6.88
N GLU A 91 -4.67 12.29 -8.11
CA GLU A 91 -5.90 12.80 -8.71
C GLU A 91 -6.98 11.73 -8.86
N ASN A 92 -6.61 10.53 -9.31
CA ASN A 92 -7.55 9.42 -9.41
C ASN A 92 -8.10 9.02 -8.04
N ALA A 93 -7.24 8.98 -7.01
CA ALA A 93 -7.68 8.75 -5.64
C ALA A 93 -8.66 9.82 -5.14
N LEU A 94 -8.44 11.10 -5.47
CA LEU A 94 -9.39 12.18 -5.15
C LEU A 94 -10.74 12.01 -5.83
N LYS A 95 -10.75 11.71 -7.13
CA LYS A 95 -11.98 11.47 -7.90
C LYS A 95 -12.80 10.32 -7.32
N LEU A 96 -12.14 9.33 -6.72
CA LEU A 96 -12.75 8.19 -6.06
C LEU A 96 -13.09 8.43 -4.57
N GLY A 97 -12.86 9.64 -4.05
CA GLY A 97 -13.10 9.98 -2.65
C GLY A 97 -12.11 9.35 -1.65
N LYS A 98 -11.01 8.77 -2.14
CA LYS A 98 -9.97 8.12 -1.31
C LYS A 98 -8.98 9.16 -0.77
N MET A 99 -9.44 10.05 0.12
CA MET A 99 -8.67 11.22 0.58
C MET A 99 -7.31 10.87 1.17
N ASN A 100 -7.22 9.83 2.02
CA ASN A 100 -5.94 9.39 2.61
C ASN A 100 -4.94 8.90 1.57
N PHE A 101 -5.42 8.27 0.48
CA PHE A 101 -4.57 7.77 -0.59
C PHE A 101 -4.05 8.95 -1.40
N ALA A 102 -4.93 9.88 -1.78
CA ALA A 102 -4.56 11.11 -2.46
C ALA A 102 -3.55 11.93 -1.66
N LEU A 103 -3.83 12.18 -0.39
CA LEU A 103 -2.92 12.88 0.53
C LEU A 103 -1.54 12.22 0.51
N LYS A 104 -1.49 10.88 0.59
CA LYS A 104 -0.24 10.15 0.58
C LYS A 104 0.53 10.31 -0.73
N ALA A 105 -0.15 10.33 -1.89
CA ALA A 105 0.49 10.56 -3.18
C ALA A 105 1.09 11.96 -3.29
N PHE A 106 0.34 13.00 -2.91
CA PHE A 106 0.82 14.38 -2.98
C PHE A 106 1.94 14.68 -1.97
N GLN A 107 1.99 13.97 -0.84
CA GLN A 107 3.11 14.01 0.09
C GLN A 107 4.41 13.46 -0.50
N GLU A 108 4.37 12.43 -1.35
CA GLU A 108 5.59 11.86 -1.96
C GLU A 108 6.25 12.81 -2.96
N ILE A 109 5.53 13.83 -3.42
CA ILE A 109 6.01 14.87 -4.34
C ILE A 109 6.04 16.28 -3.75
N ASP A 110 5.83 16.40 -2.43
CA ASP A 110 5.77 17.67 -1.68
C ASP A 110 4.84 18.74 -2.32
N ASN A 111 3.69 18.32 -2.86
CA ASN A 111 2.71 19.26 -3.42
C ASN A 111 1.88 19.89 -2.29
N LYS A 112 2.41 20.95 -1.70
CA LYS A 112 1.83 21.65 -0.54
C LYS A 112 0.43 22.20 -0.77
N GLU A 113 0.16 22.68 -1.98
CA GLU A 113 -1.15 23.22 -2.34
C GLU A 113 -2.21 22.13 -2.27
N LYS A 114 -1.97 21.00 -2.95
CA LYS A 114 -2.88 19.85 -2.96
C LYS A 114 -3.02 19.20 -1.59
N ILE A 115 -1.93 19.10 -0.84
CA ILE A 115 -1.97 18.59 0.55
C ILE A 115 -2.94 19.44 1.36
N LYS A 116 -2.75 20.76 1.41
CA LYS A 116 -3.59 21.67 2.18
C LYS A 116 -5.06 21.61 1.79
N GLU A 117 -5.37 21.60 0.49
CA GLU A 117 -6.73 21.46 -0.04
C GLU A 117 -7.42 20.18 0.47
N ILE A 118 -6.69 19.06 0.47
CA ILE A 118 -7.21 17.78 0.95
C ILE A 118 -7.41 17.81 2.46
N GLU A 119 -6.47 18.37 3.22
CA GLU A 119 -6.57 18.47 4.67
C GLU A 119 -7.79 19.30 5.11
N GLU A 120 -8.01 20.45 4.47
CA GLU A 120 -9.19 21.30 4.72
C GLU A 120 -10.49 20.57 4.38
N THR A 121 -10.51 19.85 3.25
CA THR A 121 -11.67 19.04 2.84
C THR A 121 -11.96 17.91 3.83
N MET A 122 -10.92 17.22 4.31
CA MET A 122 -11.06 16.17 5.32
C MET A 122 -11.58 16.73 6.64
N GLN A 123 -11.06 17.86 7.10
CA GLN A 123 -11.53 18.53 8.32
C GLN A 123 -12.99 18.97 8.22
N ALA A 124 -13.40 19.53 7.08
CA ALA A 124 -14.80 19.91 6.83
C ALA A 124 -15.76 18.70 6.85
N GLN A 125 -15.27 17.52 6.47
CA GLN A 125 -16.02 16.26 6.51
C GLN A 125 -15.93 15.53 7.86
N GLY A 126 -15.23 16.10 8.86
CA GLY A 126 -15.02 15.47 10.17
C GLY A 126 -14.07 14.26 10.13
N LEU A 127 -13.29 14.12 9.06
CA LEU A 127 -12.26 13.09 8.91
C LEU A 127 -10.94 13.62 9.48
N TYR A 128 -10.39 12.92 10.48
CA TYR A 128 -9.15 13.33 11.15
C TYR A 128 -7.92 12.68 10.51
N ILE A 129 -6.85 13.48 10.38
CA ILE A 129 -5.57 13.02 9.83
C ILE A 129 -4.71 12.45 10.96
N ALA A 130 -4.11 11.28 10.71
CA ALA A 130 -3.29 10.56 11.69
C ALA A 130 -2.13 11.42 12.28
N SER A 131 -1.53 12.27 11.45
CA SER A 131 -0.41 13.16 11.83
C SER A 131 -0.83 14.36 12.69
N GLN A 132 -2.12 14.70 12.69
CA GLN A 132 -2.70 15.78 13.50
C GLN A 132 -3.35 15.25 14.79
N LEU A 133 -3.11 13.98 15.17
CA LEU A 133 -3.52 13.43 16.47
C LEU A 133 -2.74 14.11 17.62
N SER A 134 -3.05 15.37 17.91
CA SER A 134 -3.32 15.76 19.29
C SER A 134 -4.75 15.29 19.61
N LEU A 135 -4.98 13.96 19.66
CA LEU A 135 -6.25 13.48 20.21
C LEU A 135 -6.35 14.01 21.63
N PRO A 136 -7.35 14.85 21.96
CA PRO A 136 -7.45 15.41 23.31
C PRO A 136 -7.57 14.32 24.39
N PHE A 137 -7.95 13.10 24.00
CA PHE A 137 -8.10 11.93 24.87
C PHE A 137 -6.85 11.05 25.02
N LEU A 138 -5.84 11.18 24.15
CA LEU A 138 -4.57 10.43 24.25
C LEU A 138 -3.47 11.31 24.86
N LYS A 139 -3.72 11.93 26.02
CA LYS A 139 -2.60 12.40 26.84
C LYS A 139 -1.86 11.16 27.35
N PRO A 140 -0.54 11.02 27.11
CA PRO A 140 0.22 9.96 27.76
C PRO A 140 0.27 10.25 29.26
N GLU A 141 -0.60 9.60 30.04
CA GLU A 141 -0.39 9.49 31.49
C GLU A 141 0.86 8.64 31.70
N ASN A 142 2.02 9.29 31.78
CA ASN A 142 3.23 8.68 32.33
C ASN A 142 3.06 8.46 33.84
N LYS A 143 2.21 7.50 34.23
CA LYS A 143 2.18 6.95 35.58
C LYS A 143 3.44 6.09 35.72
N LYS A 144 4.51 6.71 36.21
CA LYS A 144 5.71 6.01 36.71
C LYS A 144 5.24 4.90 37.66
N LEU A 145 5.32 3.65 37.20
CA LEU A 145 5.15 2.48 38.04
C LEU A 145 6.22 2.53 39.15
N LYS A 146 5.82 3.00 40.32
CA LYS A 146 6.62 2.87 41.54
C LYS A 146 6.77 1.37 41.79
N LYS A 147 7.97 0.83 41.52
CA LYS A 147 8.38 -0.49 42.02
C LYS A 147 8.23 -0.46 43.53
N LYS A 148 7.31 -1.27 44.07
CA LYS A 148 7.25 -1.53 45.52
C LYS A 148 8.56 -2.23 45.91
N LYS A 149 9.19 -1.70 46.95
CA LYS A 149 10.34 -2.31 47.63
C LYS A 149 9.91 -3.61 48.29
#